data_AF-A0A430KYR7-F1
#
_entry.id   AF-A0A430KYR7-F1
#
_cell.length_a   1.000
_cell.length_b   1.000
_cell.length_c   1.000
_cell.angle_alpha   90.00
_cell.angle_beta   90.00
_cell.angle_gamma   90.00
#
_symmetry.space_group_name_H-M   'P 1'
#
loop_
_entity.id
_entity.type
_entity.pdbx_description
1 polymer ?
#
loop_
_entity_poly.entity_id
_entity_poly.type
_entity_poly.pdbx_seq_one_letter_code
_entity_poly.pdbx_strand_id
1 'polypeptide(L)'
;MANNSPDYEKKLFLQEQKKRKQAEEQRRQAEDEARLDRERNQPTTFAEFIRRCHNLLSRSLKVETLSRSTTGGKYCPTRLWPWADCLAQQLAEGPQP
;
A
#
# COMPACT_ATOMS: atom_id res chain seq x y z
N MET A 1 26.92 21.66 52.06
CA MET A 1 25.81 22.37 51.41
C MET A 1 25.95 22.17 49.92
N ALA A 2 24.98 21.53 49.27
CA ALA A 2 25.11 21.09 47.89
C ALA A 2 25.11 22.30 46.95
N ASN A 3 26.27 22.62 46.38
CA ASN A 3 26.40 23.53 45.24
C ASN A 3 25.89 22.80 43.99
N ASN A 4 24.57 22.67 43.85
CA ASN A 4 23.99 22.31 42.56
C ASN A 4 24.11 23.55 41.67
N SER A 5 25.17 23.58 40.88
CA SER A 5 25.37 24.60 39.84
C SER A 5 24.13 24.63 38.93
N PRO A 6 23.60 25.80 38.55
CA PRO A 6 22.41 25.94 37.71
C PRO A 6 22.44 25.11 36.42
N ASP A 7 23.64 24.80 35.92
CA ASP A 7 23.84 23.95 34.74
C ASP A 7 23.44 22.49 34.95
N TYR A 8 23.54 21.96 36.17
CA TYR A 8 23.14 20.58 36.46
C TYR A 8 21.62 20.41 36.39
N GLU A 9 20.87 21.35 36.97
CA GLU A 9 19.40 21.36 36.93
C GLU A 9 18.89 21.56 35.50
N LYS A 10 19.53 22.47 34.75
CA LYS A 10 19.22 22.71 33.34
C LYS A 10 19.44 21.46 32.48
N LYS A 11 20.53 20.71 32.74
CA LYS A 11 20.84 19.46 32.06
C LYS A 11 19.81 18.37 32.37
N LEU A 12 19.39 18.27 33.62
CA LEU A 12 18.37 17.31 34.06
C LEU A 12 17.02 17.58 33.39
N PHE A 13 16.59 18.84 33.34
CA PHE A 13 15.36 19.24 32.66
C PHE A 13 15.40 18.93 31.16
N LEU A 14 16.54 19.19 30.50
CA LEU A 14 16.71 18.92 29.08
C LEU A 14 16.68 17.41 28.77
N GLN A 15 17.24 16.60 29.67
CA GLN A 15 17.22 15.15 29.55
C GLN A 15 15.79 14.60 29.71
N GLU A 16 15.03 15.09 30.69
CA GLU A 16 13.63 14.71 30.88
C GLU A 16 12.75 15.14 29.70
N GLN A 17 12.97 16.34 29.14
CA GLN A 17 12.27 16.75 27.92
C GLN A 17 12.57 15.83 26.72
N LYS A 18 13.84 15.44 26.54
CA LYS A 18 14.22 14.52 25.46
C LYS A 18 13.56 13.14 25.62
N LYS A 19 13.55 12.59 26.83
CA LYS A 19 12.87 11.33 27.13
C LYS A 19 11.37 11.42 26.86
N ARG A 20 10.71 12.51 27.27
CA ARG A 20 9.28 12.71 27.00
C ARG A 20 8.99 12.77 25.50
N LYS A 21 9.80 13.50 24.73
CA LYS A 21 9.65 13.57 23.27
C LYS A 21 9.84 12.20 22.61
N GLN A 22 10.87 11.44 23.00
CA GLN A 22 11.09 10.10 22.47
C GLN A 22 9.95 9.15 22.82
N ALA A 23 9.44 9.19 24.05
CA ALA A 23 8.30 8.37 24.45
C ALA A 23 7.02 8.73 23.68
N GLU A 24 6.78 10.02 23.43
CA GLU A 24 5.64 10.46 22.62
C GLU A 24 5.78 10.02 21.16
N GLU A 25 6.97 10.14 20.58
CA GLU A 25 7.24 9.73 19.20
C GLU A 25 7.09 8.21 19.02
N GLN A 26 7.62 7.41 19.94
CA GLN A 26 7.42 5.95 19.93
C GLN A 26 5.95 5.57 20.06
N ARG A 27 5.19 6.25 20.93
CA ARG A 27 3.76 6.04 21.05
C ARG A 27 3.02 6.36 19.77
N ARG A 28 3.33 7.49 19.13
CA ARG A 28 2.74 7.87 17.84
C ARG A 28 3.05 6.85 16.76
N GLN A 29 4.29 6.39 16.66
CA GLN A 29 4.68 5.37 15.70
C GLN A 29 3.91 4.06 15.91
N ALA A 30 3.80 3.60 17.17
CA ALA A 30 3.03 2.40 17.49
C ALA A 30 1.52 2.56 17.20
N GLU A 31 0.95 3.74 17.47
CA GLU A 31 -0.45 4.05 17.16
C GLU A 31 -0.69 4.10 15.64
N ASP A 32 0.23 4.68 14.86
CA ASP A 32 0.15 4.73 13.41
C ASP A 32 0.30 3.34 12.78
N GLU A 33 1.23 2.52 13.25
CA GLU A 33 1.42 1.14 12.78
C GLU A 33 0.19 0.28 13.11
N ALA A 34 -0.36 0.40 14.32
CA ALA A 34 -1.59 -0.28 14.69
C ALA A 34 -2.79 0.19 13.84
N ARG A 35 -2.86 1.48 13.48
CA ARG A 35 -3.90 1.99 12.58
C ARG A 35 -3.76 1.40 11.18
N LEU A 36 -2.55 1.40 10.63
CA LEU A 36 -2.26 0.86 9.30
C LEU A 36 -2.58 -0.63 9.21
N ASP A 37 -2.22 -1.42 10.23
CA ASP A 37 -2.51 -2.85 10.22
C ASP A 37 -4.03 -3.11 10.34
N ARG A 38 -4.74 -2.35 11.17
CA ARG A 38 -6.21 -2.41 11.25
C ARG A 38 -6.87 -2.06 9.93
N GLU A 39 -6.39 -1.05 9.22
CA GLU A 39 -6.92 -0.65 7.91
C GLU A 39 -6.67 -1.74 6.85
N ARG A 40 -5.47 -2.31 6.84
CA ARG A 40 -5.09 -3.38 5.89
C ARG A 40 -5.88 -4.67 6.12
N ASN A 41 -6.13 -5.01 7.38
CA ASN A 41 -6.83 -6.23 7.78
C ASN A 41 -8.33 -6.00 8.05
N GLN A 42 -8.90 -4.86 7.61
CA GLN A 42 -10.34 -4.65 7.74
C GLN A 42 -11.08 -5.77 7.00
N PRO A 43 -12.06 -6.42 7.66
CA PRO A 43 -12.90 -7.40 6.99
C PRO A 43 -13.65 -6.72 5.85
N THR A 44 -13.44 -7.19 4.63
CA THR A 44 -14.14 -6.73 3.44
C THR A 44 -15.01 -7.85 2.91
N THR A 45 -16.21 -7.50 2.46
CA THR A 45 -17.07 -8.47 1.77
C THR A 45 -16.56 -8.66 0.34
N PHE A 46 -16.80 -9.84 -0.24
CA PHE A 46 -16.45 -10.11 -1.63
C PHE A 46 -17.03 -9.06 -2.60
N ALA A 47 -18.28 -8.63 -2.40
CA ALA A 47 -18.91 -7.60 -3.23
C ALA A 47 -18.25 -6.21 -3.08
N GLU A 48 -17.73 -5.87 -1.90
CA GLU A 48 -16.98 -4.62 -1.71
C GLU A 48 -15.61 -4.69 -2.39
N PHE A 49 -14.90 -5.82 -2.26
CA PHE A 49 -13.64 -6.06 -2.95
C PHE A 49 -13.80 -5.91 -4.47
N ILE A 50 -14.77 -6.61 -5.06
CA ILE A 50 -15.04 -6.57 -6.50
C ILE A 50 -15.38 -5.14 -6.95
N ARG A 51 -16.21 -4.39 -6.20
CA ARG A 51 -16.50 -2.98 -6.50
C ARG A 51 -15.26 -2.10 -6.46
N ARG A 52 -14.38 -2.27 -5.46
CA ARG A 52 -13.11 -1.52 -5.38
C ARG A 52 -12.19 -1.86 -6.55
N CYS A 53 -12.06 -3.13 -6.90
CA CYS A 53 -11.30 -3.57 -8.07
C CYS A 53 -11.86 -2.96 -9.34
N HIS A 54 -13.18 -3.01 -9.55
CA HIS A 54 -13.80 -2.34 -10.69
C HIS A 54 -13.51 -0.85 -10.69
N ASN A 55 -13.58 -0.12 -9.57
CA ASN A 55 -13.25 1.31 -9.57
C ASN A 55 -11.77 1.60 -9.83
N LEU A 56 -10.85 0.80 -9.28
CA LEU A 56 -9.41 0.97 -9.46
C LEU A 56 -8.93 0.59 -10.86
N LEU A 57 -9.50 -0.48 -11.42
CA LEU A 57 -9.15 -1.01 -12.75
C LEU A 57 -9.97 -0.36 -13.87
N SER A 58 -11.19 0.13 -13.60
CA SER A 58 -11.99 0.91 -14.55
C SER A 58 -11.68 2.40 -14.51
N ARG A 59 -10.94 2.90 -13.51
CA ARG A 59 -10.21 4.17 -13.66
C ARG A 59 -9.41 4.02 -14.94
N SER A 60 -9.77 4.84 -15.92
CA SER A 60 -9.18 4.80 -17.25
C SER A 60 -7.66 4.87 -17.10
N LEU A 61 -7.01 3.73 -17.34
CA LEU A 61 -5.57 3.64 -17.44
C LEU A 61 -5.20 4.60 -18.57
N LYS A 62 -4.68 5.78 -18.21
CA LYS A 62 -4.22 6.73 -19.20
C LYS A 62 -2.99 6.10 -19.84
N VAL A 63 -3.08 5.86 -21.15
CA VAL A 63 -1.92 5.50 -21.95
C VAL A 63 -0.94 6.66 -21.80
N GLU A 64 0.13 6.42 -21.06
CA GLU A 64 1.17 7.39 -20.85
C GLU A 64 1.99 7.54 -22.13
N THR A 65 2.65 8.69 -22.30
CA THR A 65 3.43 8.97 -23.51
C THR A 65 4.51 7.92 -23.73
N LEU A 66 4.69 7.51 -24.99
CA LEU A 66 5.71 6.54 -25.43
C LEU A 66 7.13 6.87 -24.93
N SER A 67 7.42 8.14 -24.61
CA SER A 67 8.70 8.57 -24.03
C SER A 67 8.98 8.03 -22.62
N ARG A 68 7.95 7.63 -21.88
CA ARG A 68 8.05 6.95 -20.57
C ARG A 68 7.96 5.44 -20.69
N SER A 69 7.70 4.92 -21.89
CA SER A 69 7.78 3.49 -22.15
C SER A 69 9.23 3.08 -22.03
N THR A 70 9.51 2.05 -21.23
CA THR A 70 10.79 1.35 -21.33
C THR A 70 10.83 0.69 -22.71
N THR A 71 11.40 1.39 -23.68
CA THR A 71 11.72 0.84 -25.01
C THR A 71 12.70 -0.31 -24.79
N GLY A 72 12.14 -1.49 -24.58
CA GLY A 72 12.84 -2.68 -24.12
C GLY A 72 12.15 -3.93 -24.65
N GLY A 73 12.09 -4.03 -25.98
CA GLY A 73 12.18 -5.32 -26.68
C GLY A 73 11.09 -6.37 -26.42
N LYS A 74 9.82 -5.98 -26.26
CA LYS A 74 8.73 -6.98 -26.30
C LYS A 74 8.11 -6.99 -27.69
N TYR A 75 8.21 -8.14 -28.35
CA TYR A 75 7.59 -8.44 -29.63
C TYR A 75 6.11 -8.05 -29.59
N CYS A 76 5.74 -6.99 -30.32
CA CYS A 76 4.34 -6.67 -30.57
C CYS A 76 3.84 -7.64 -31.64
N PRO A 77 2.91 -8.55 -31.32
CA PRO A 77 2.32 -9.41 -32.34
C PRO A 77 1.51 -8.51 -33.27
N THR A 78 1.98 -8.33 -34.50
CA THR A 78 1.28 -7.56 -35.54
C THR A 78 0.05 -8.30 -36.07
N ARG A 79 -0.10 -9.59 -35.73
CA ARG A 79 -1.20 -10.44 -36.17
C ARG A 79 -1.74 -11.24 -34.99
N LEU A 80 -2.90 -10.82 -34.50
CA LEU A 80 -3.71 -11.61 -33.59
C LEU A 80 -4.66 -12.46 -34.43
N TRP A 81 -4.71 -13.76 -34.14
CA TRP A 81 -5.64 -14.68 -34.80
C TRP A 81 -6.90 -14.85 -33.94
N PRO A 82 -8.08 -14.96 -34.56
CA PRO A 82 -9.29 -15.32 -33.84
C PRO A 82 -9.08 -16.64 -33.10
N TRP A 83 -9.34 -16.65 -31.80
CA TRP A 83 -9.34 -17.90 -31.04
C TRP A 83 -10.66 -18.63 -31.31
N ALA A 84 -10.64 -19.45 -32.37
CA ALA A 84 -11.83 -20.10 -32.91
C ALA A 84 -12.61 -20.91 -31.87
N ASP A 85 -11.90 -21.59 -30.97
CA ASP A 85 -12.50 -22.51 -30.00
C ASP A 85 -12.73 -21.90 -28.61
N CYS A 86 -12.53 -20.58 -28.45
CA CYS A 86 -12.63 -19.91 -27.16
C CYS A 86 -13.96 -20.18 -26.44
N LEU A 87 -15.07 -20.08 -27.17
CA LEU A 87 -16.41 -20.34 -26.62
C LEU A 87 -16.64 -21.83 -26.30
N ALA A 88 -16.12 -22.73 -27.15
CA ALA A 88 -16.25 -24.17 -26.93
C ALA A 88 -15.47 -24.63 -25.69
N GLN A 89 -14.27 -24.09 -25.48
CA GLN A 89 -13.43 -24.38 -24.33
C GLN A 89 -13.99 -23.79 -23.03
N GLN A 90 -14.50 -22.55 -23.06
CA GLN A 90 -15.12 -21.92 -21.89
C GLN A 90 -16.37 -22.68 -21.39
N LEU A 91 -17.12 -23.29 -22.30
CA LEU A 91 -18.30 -24.10 -21.96
C LEU A 91 -17.93 -25.51 -21.51
N ALA A 92 -16.84 -26.09 -22.03
CA ALA A 92 -16.36 -27.42 -21.64
C ALA A 92 -15.75 -27.44 -20.22
N GLU A 93 -15.21 -26.32 -19.75
CA GLU A 93 -14.74 -26.14 -18.36
C GLU A 93 -15.82 -25.62 -17.39
N GLY A 94 -17.08 -25.60 -17.82
CA GLY A 94 -18.21 -25.44 -16.92
C GLY A 94 -18.29 -26.61 -15.92
N PRO A 95 -18.77 -26.39 -14.68
CA PRO A 95 -18.80 -27.44 -13.67
C PRO A 95 -19.65 -28.62 -14.17
N GLN A 96 -19.06 -29.81 -14.21
CA GLN A 96 -19.80 -31.06 -14.36
C GLN A 96 -20.68 -31.26 -13.12
N PRO A 97 -21.90 -31.79 -13.28
CA PRO A 97 -22.86 -31.95 -12.18
C PRO A 97 -22.38 -32.90 -11.08
#